data_AF-A0A3S1E551-F1
#
_entry.id   AF-A0A3S1E551-F1
#
_cell.length_a   1.000
_cell.length_b   1.000
_cell.length_c   1.000
_cell.angle_alpha   90.00
_cell.angle_beta   90.00
_cell.angle_gamma   90.00
#
_symmetry.space_group_name_H-M   'P 1'
#
loop_
_entity.id
_entity.type
_entity.pdbx_description
1 polymer ?
#
loop_
_entity_poly.entity_id
_entity_poly.type
_entity_poly.pdbx_seq_one_letter_code
_entity_poly.pdbx_strand_id
1 'polypeptide(L)'
;GYVTHDEGEKAKAEPLGVTPRRNGSYLFAGEYFTEEVRRQIIARYGENALYEGGLSVRTTLDPKIQLIARKAMQNGLLKYDMLRGYRGPVKHIDISGDWGVPLGNVKGLEDVPEWTLAVVLDSSASGLTIGLQPARQVSGDLVKERVQGTVSKEDMGFAMRHFVNGKSVRAKSPAEVLEPGDVIFVQKNEGSDNTYMLRQVPEVEG
;
A
#
# COMPACT_ATOMS: atom_id res chain seq x y z
N GLY A 1 -33.04 -2.20 38.64
CA GLY A 1 -31.99 -1.87 37.65
C GLY A 1 -32.66 -1.66 36.31
N TYR A 2 -32.08 -0.83 35.44
CA TYR A 2 -32.69 -0.44 34.16
C TYR A 2 -32.71 -1.54 33.08
N VAL A 3 -31.99 -2.65 33.31
CA VAL A 3 -31.95 -3.84 32.44
C VAL A 3 -31.85 -5.11 33.30
N THR A 4 -32.34 -6.23 32.78
CA THR A 4 -32.20 -7.57 33.38
C THR A 4 -30.79 -8.12 33.16
N HIS A 5 -30.42 -9.16 33.93
CA HIS A 5 -29.10 -9.80 33.78
C HIS A 5 -28.91 -10.41 32.38
N ASP A 6 -29.94 -11.10 31.87
CA ASP A 6 -29.91 -11.72 30.55
C ASP A 6 -29.80 -10.69 29.42
N GLU A 7 -30.48 -9.54 29.55
CA GLU A 7 -30.33 -8.43 28.61
C GLU A 7 -28.92 -7.83 28.65
N GLY A 8 -28.33 -7.73 29.85
CA GLY A 8 -26.95 -7.26 30.02
C GLY A 8 -25.93 -8.21 29.39
N GLU A 9 -26.07 -9.52 29.57
CA GLU A 9 -25.19 -10.52 28.96
C GLU A 9 -25.35 -10.57 27.43
N LYS A 10 -26.59 -10.45 26.93
CA LYS A 10 -26.84 -10.36 25.49
C LYS A 10 -26.20 -9.13 24.86
N ALA A 11 -26.32 -7.96 25.49
CA ALA A 11 -25.73 -6.72 25.00
C ALA A 11 -24.19 -6.74 25.02
N LYS A 12 -23.55 -7.41 25.99
CA LYS A 12 -22.09 -7.58 26.02
C LYS A 12 -21.56 -8.43 24.87
N ALA A 13 -22.37 -9.37 24.38
CA ALA A 13 -22.00 -10.26 23.27
C ALA A 13 -22.18 -9.60 21.89
N GLU A 14 -22.90 -8.48 21.81
CA GLU A 14 -23.09 -7.76 20.55
C GLU A 14 -21.84 -6.95 20.18
N PRO A 15 -21.39 -6.99 18.90
CA PRO A 15 -20.29 -6.17 18.46
C PRO A 15 -20.68 -4.69 18.52
N LEU A 16 -19.74 -3.82 18.88
CA LEU A 16 -19.95 -2.37 19.04
C LEU A 16 -20.46 -1.64 17.78
N GLY A 17 -20.52 -2.30 16.63
CA GLY A 17 -21.07 -1.74 15.39
C GLY A 17 -20.40 -0.44 14.94
N VAL A 18 -19.16 -0.19 15.38
CA VAL A 18 -18.47 1.06 15.11
C VAL A 18 -18.19 1.13 13.62
N THR A 19 -18.63 2.23 12.99
CA THR A 19 -18.19 2.60 11.65
C THR A 19 -17.07 3.62 11.82
N PRO A 20 -15.79 3.23 11.65
CA PRO A 20 -14.70 4.17 11.75
C PRO A 20 -14.95 5.27 10.71
N ARG A 21 -15.03 6.51 11.16
CA ARG A 21 -14.99 7.63 10.21
C ARG A 21 -13.62 7.58 9.56
N ARG A 22 -13.57 7.56 8.22
CA ARG A 22 -12.34 7.91 7.52
C ARG A 22 -11.96 9.32 7.99
N ASN A 23 -10.78 9.47 8.59
CA ASN A 23 -10.32 10.77 9.04
C ASN A 23 -10.24 11.71 7.83
N GLY A 24 -10.94 12.84 7.91
CA GLY A 24 -10.90 13.91 6.92
C GLY A 24 -11.75 13.66 5.68
N SER A 25 -12.31 14.74 5.13
CA SER A 25 -12.73 14.80 3.74
C SER A 25 -11.50 14.53 2.86
N TYR A 26 -11.22 13.24 2.60
CA TYR A 26 -10.14 12.82 1.73
C TYR A 26 -10.47 13.26 0.31
N LEU A 27 -10.04 14.47 -0.08
CA LEU A 27 -9.89 14.81 -1.48
C LEU A 27 -8.73 13.95 -1.99
N PHE A 28 -9.09 12.77 -2.50
CA PHE A 28 -8.15 11.83 -3.11
C PHE A 28 -7.20 12.59 -4.05
N ALA A 29 -5.89 12.44 -3.84
CA ALA A 29 -4.80 13.10 -4.57
C ALA A 29 -4.59 14.61 -4.31
N GLY A 30 -5.28 15.24 -3.36
CA GLY A 30 -5.23 16.68 -3.11
C GLY A 30 -4.49 17.13 -1.85
N GLU A 31 -3.74 16.25 -1.17
CA GLU A 31 -3.20 16.53 0.18
C GLU A 31 -2.25 17.73 0.18
N TYR A 32 -1.28 17.77 -0.74
CA TYR A 32 -0.35 18.88 -0.88
C TYR A 32 -1.05 20.21 -1.15
N PHE A 33 -2.06 20.21 -2.02
CA PHE A 33 -2.85 21.41 -2.32
C PHE A 33 -3.67 21.84 -1.11
N THR A 34 -4.29 20.89 -0.40
CA THR A 34 -5.09 21.15 0.79
C THR A 34 -4.24 21.69 1.92
N GLU A 35 -3.02 21.17 2.09
CA GLU A 35 -2.03 21.66 3.05
C GLU A 35 -1.59 23.08 2.73
N GLU A 36 -1.41 23.43 1.45
CA GLU A 36 -1.10 24.79 1.06
C GLU A 36 -2.26 25.76 1.31
N VAL A 37 -3.50 25.33 1.03
CA VAL A 37 -4.71 26.09 1.39
C VAL A 37 -4.78 26.29 2.91
N ARG A 38 -4.47 25.26 3.71
CA ARG A 38 -4.42 25.35 5.18
C ARG A 38 -3.42 26.41 5.63
N ARG A 39 -2.20 26.39 5.09
CA ARG A 39 -1.14 27.38 5.38
C ARG A 39 -1.59 28.81 5.04
N GLN A 40 -2.24 29.00 3.89
CA GLN A 40 -2.75 30.31 3.48
C GLN A 40 -3.88 30.84 4.35
N ILE A 41 -4.77 29.95 4.84
CA ILE A 41 -5.86 30.34 5.76
C ILE A 41 -5.26 30.73 7.10
N ILE A 42 -4.34 29.95 7.65
CA ILE A 42 -3.66 30.29 8.91
C ILE A 42 -2.95 31.63 8.79
N ALA A 43 -2.22 31.86 7.69
CA ALA A 43 -1.51 33.11 7.47
C ALA A 43 -2.43 34.34 7.40
N ARG A 44 -3.68 34.19 6.92
CA ARG A 44 -4.64 35.30 6.79
C ARG A 44 -5.57 35.47 7.99
N TYR A 45 -5.95 34.37 8.63
CA TYR A 45 -7.07 34.33 9.59
C TYR A 45 -6.70 33.72 10.95
N GLY A 46 -5.50 33.16 11.08
CA GLY A 46 -5.04 32.48 12.30
C GLY A 46 -5.59 31.06 12.44
N GLU A 47 -5.05 30.32 13.40
CA GLU A 47 -5.40 28.92 13.64
C GLU A 47 -6.84 28.74 14.15
N ASN A 48 -7.30 29.61 15.05
CA ASN A 48 -8.66 29.51 15.61
C ASN A 48 -9.73 29.62 14.52
N ALA A 49 -9.55 30.53 13.54
CA ALA A 49 -10.49 30.65 12.43
C ALA A 49 -10.50 29.40 11.55
N LEU A 50 -9.34 28.78 11.31
CA LEU A 50 -9.25 27.54 10.53
C LEU A 50 -9.97 26.38 11.22
N TYR A 51 -9.71 26.15 12.51
CA TYR A 51 -10.15 24.94 13.20
C TYR A 51 -11.52 25.08 13.89
N GLU A 52 -11.89 26.28 14.31
CA GLU A 52 -13.12 26.54 15.08
C GLU A 52 -14.11 27.44 14.35
N GLY A 53 -13.67 28.12 13.28
CA GLY A 53 -14.48 29.11 12.57
C GLY A 53 -15.55 28.53 11.63
N GLY A 54 -15.59 27.21 11.42
CA GLY A 54 -16.57 26.57 10.54
C GLY A 54 -16.49 27.02 9.07
N LEU A 55 -15.30 27.40 8.61
CA LEU A 55 -15.09 27.96 7.27
C LEU A 55 -15.41 26.94 6.17
N SER A 56 -16.10 27.40 5.12
CA SER A 56 -16.26 26.66 3.86
C SER A 56 -15.35 27.26 2.80
N VAL A 57 -14.42 26.45 2.29
CA VAL A 57 -13.34 26.91 1.40
C VAL A 57 -13.54 26.36 0.00
N ARG A 58 -13.67 27.25 -0.99
CA ARG A 58 -13.72 26.89 -2.41
C ARG A 58 -12.39 27.27 -3.07
N THR A 59 -11.79 26.32 -3.77
CA THR A 59 -10.46 26.47 -4.37
C THR A 59 -10.52 26.31 -5.89
N THR A 60 -9.38 26.53 -6.54
CA THR A 60 -9.19 26.32 -7.98
C THR A 60 -8.86 24.87 -8.34
N LEU A 61 -8.76 23.97 -7.36
CA LEU A 61 -8.40 22.57 -7.60
C LEU A 61 -9.51 21.86 -8.37
N ASP A 62 -9.18 21.33 -9.55
CA ASP A 62 -10.03 20.39 -10.27
C ASP A 62 -9.62 18.95 -9.88
N PRO A 63 -10.49 18.18 -9.20
CA PRO A 63 -10.17 16.82 -8.77
C PRO A 63 -9.81 15.87 -9.91
N LYS A 64 -10.39 16.05 -11.10
CA LYS A 64 -10.11 15.19 -12.26
C LYS A 64 -8.70 15.46 -12.79
N ILE A 65 -8.33 16.73 -12.93
CA ILE A 65 -6.98 17.11 -13.38
C ILE A 65 -5.95 16.70 -12.34
N GLN A 66 -6.24 16.89 -11.05
CA GLN A 66 -5.35 16.50 -9.96
C GLN A 66 -5.05 14.99 -9.97
N LEU A 67 -6.07 14.16 -10.19
CA LEU A 67 -5.90 12.71 -10.32
C LEU A 67 -4.97 12.33 -11.48
N ILE A 68 -5.14 13.00 -12.64
CA ILE A 68 -4.29 12.79 -13.82
C ILE A 68 -2.85 13.23 -13.53
N ALA A 69 -2.67 14.39 -12.90
CA ALA A 69 -1.35 14.91 -12.53
C ALA A 69 -0.60 13.96 -11.59
N ARG A 70 -1.26 13.45 -10.54
CA ARG A 70 -0.68 12.43 -9.63
C ARG A 70 -0.25 11.19 -10.41
N LYS A 71 -1.13 10.65 -11.25
CA LYS A 71 -0.83 9.44 -12.05
C LYS A 71 0.33 9.67 -13.00
N ALA A 72 0.40 10.84 -13.65
CA ALA A 72 1.50 11.18 -14.56
C ALA A 72 2.85 11.30 -13.83
N MET A 73 2.88 11.97 -12.68
CA MET A 73 4.07 12.10 -11.85
C MET A 73 4.54 10.74 -11.34
N GLN A 74 3.64 9.95 -10.75
CA GLN A 74 3.94 8.60 -10.28
C GLN A 74 4.50 7.72 -11.40
N ASN A 75 3.85 7.71 -12.57
CA ASN A 75 4.33 6.96 -13.74
C ASN A 75 5.72 7.42 -14.21
N GLY A 76 5.99 8.73 -14.18
CA GLY A 76 7.28 9.30 -14.53
C GLY A 76 8.40 8.83 -13.59
N LEU A 77 8.17 8.92 -12.28
CA LEU A 77 9.11 8.47 -11.26
C LEU A 77 9.35 6.96 -11.35
N LEU A 78 8.29 6.16 -11.49
CA LEU A 78 8.40 4.71 -11.66
C LEU A 78 9.19 4.33 -12.90
N LYS A 79 8.91 4.97 -14.05
CA LYS A 79 9.63 4.72 -15.29
C LYS A 79 11.11 5.04 -15.13
N TYR A 80 11.43 6.18 -14.52
CA TYR A 80 12.81 6.58 -14.27
C TYR A 80 13.54 5.62 -13.34
N ASP A 81 12.88 5.18 -12.28
CA ASP A 81 13.43 4.27 -11.28
C ASP A 81 13.64 2.84 -11.83
N MET A 82 12.62 2.28 -12.49
CA MET A 82 12.67 0.92 -13.04
C MET A 82 13.74 0.78 -14.14
N LEU A 83 14.04 1.87 -14.88
CA LEU A 83 15.15 1.90 -15.82
C LEU A 83 16.52 1.74 -15.16
N ARG A 84 16.63 1.83 -13.82
CA ARG A 84 17.87 1.61 -13.02
C ARG A 84 18.02 0.19 -12.52
N GLY A 85 16.94 -0.58 -12.51
CA GLY A 85 16.93 -1.96 -12.03
C GLY A 85 16.39 -2.06 -10.60
N TYR A 86 16.30 -3.29 -10.12
CA TYR A 86 15.75 -3.63 -8.82
C TYR A 86 16.81 -3.62 -7.72
N ARG A 87 16.44 -3.04 -6.58
CA ARG A 87 17.30 -2.80 -5.42
C ARG A 87 17.16 -3.87 -4.33
N GLY A 88 16.24 -4.82 -4.53
CA GLY A 88 16.00 -5.90 -3.59
C GLY A 88 14.66 -5.77 -2.86
N PRO A 89 14.32 -6.80 -2.07
CA PRO A 89 13.08 -6.85 -1.32
C PRO A 89 13.05 -5.81 -0.19
N VAL A 90 11.85 -5.49 0.27
CA VAL A 90 11.62 -4.62 1.43
C VAL A 90 12.25 -5.23 2.69
N LYS A 91 12.10 -6.55 2.83
CA LYS A 91 12.65 -7.35 3.92
C LYS A 91 12.59 -8.83 3.54
N HIS A 92 13.27 -9.67 4.30
CA HIS A 92 13.07 -11.12 4.29
C HIS A 92 12.37 -11.57 5.58
N ILE A 93 11.41 -12.49 5.49
CA ILE A 93 10.64 -13.04 6.61
C ILE A 93 10.66 -14.56 6.62
N ASP A 94 10.54 -15.16 7.80
CA ASP A 94 10.36 -16.61 7.92
C ASP A 94 8.95 -17.03 7.47
N ILE A 95 8.90 -18.03 6.59
CA ILE A 95 7.68 -18.60 6.01
C ILE A 95 7.48 -20.07 6.38
N SER A 96 8.27 -20.61 7.32
CA SER A 96 8.16 -22.00 7.79
C SER A 96 6.82 -22.31 8.47
N GLY A 97 6.14 -21.29 9.00
CA GLY A 97 4.80 -21.36 9.58
C GLY A 97 3.76 -20.54 8.82
N ASP A 98 2.84 -19.92 9.55
CA ASP A 98 1.87 -19.00 8.95
C ASP A 98 2.56 -17.67 8.57
N TRP A 99 2.96 -17.58 7.31
CA TRP A 99 3.60 -16.41 6.71
C TRP A 99 2.75 -15.12 6.79
N GLY A 100 1.43 -15.24 6.97
CA GLY A 100 0.55 -14.08 7.07
C GLY A 100 0.79 -13.26 8.33
N VAL A 101 1.22 -13.90 9.42
CA VAL A 101 1.53 -13.23 10.70
C VAL A 101 2.74 -12.30 10.59
N PRO A 102 3.95 -12.76 10.17
CA PRO A 102 5.09 -11.88 10.01
C PRO A 102 4.86 -10.84 8.90
N LEU A 103 4.19 -11.20 7.79
CA LEU A 103 3.87 -10.26 6.72
C LEU A 103 2.90 -9.16 7.19
N GLY A 104 1.88 -9.50 7.99
CA GLY A 104 0.92 -8.55 8.54
C GLY A 104 1.54 -7.51 9.47
N ASN A 105 2.75 -7.76 9.98
CA ASN A 105 3.50 -6.82 10.80
C ASN A 105 4.41 -5.87 9.99
N VAL A 106 4.56 -6.10 8.68
CA VAL A 106 5.30 -5.19 7.80
C VAL A 106 4.41 -3.99 7.45
N LYS A 107 4.90 -2.77 7.71
CA LYS A 107 4.14 -1.57 7.39
C LYS A 107 4.12 -1.34 5.87
N GLY A 108 2.91 -1.29 5.29
CA GLY A 108 2.70 -0.95 3.89
C GLY A 108 2.69 0.57 3.64
N LEU A 109 2.41 0.95 2.39
CA LEU A 109 2.23 2.34 1.98
C LEU A 109 0.74 2.67 2.02
N GLU A 110 0.36 3.63 2.88
CA GLU A 110 -1.05 4.05 3.04
C GLU A 110 -1.50 5.00 1.92
N ASP A 111 -0.55 5.72 1.33
CA ASP A 111 -0.71 6.74 0.28
C ASP A 111 -0.69 6.17 -1.14
N VAL A 112 -0.30 4.90 -1.29
CA VAL A 112 -0.28 4.16 -2.58
C VAL A 112 -1.18 2.92 -2.48
N PRO A 113 -2.51 3.10 -2.41
CA PRO A 113 -3.45 1.99 -2.21
C PRO A 113 -3.49 0.98 -3.37
N GLU A 114 -2.94 1.33 -4.53
CA GLU A 114 -2.82 0.43 -5.68
C GLU A 114 -1.75 -0.65 -5.46
N TRP A 115 -0.85 -0.47 -4.48
CA TRP A 115 0.23 -1.39 -4.19
C TRP A 115 -0.08 -2.16 -2.91
N THR A 116 0.28 -3.43 -2.91
CA THR A 116 0.09 -4.33 -1.76
C THR A 116 1.40 -5.03 -1.47
N LEU A 117 1.72 -5.21 -0.18
CA LEU A 117 2.84 -6.05 0.21
C LEU A 117 2.50 -7.51 -0.03
N ALA A 118 3.48 -8.27 -0.51
CA ALA A 118 3.38 -9.71 -0.67
C ALA A 118 4.69 -10.37 -0.26
N VAL A 119 4.62 -11.61 0.22
CA VAL A 119 5.78 -12.45 0.45
C VAL A 119 5.93 -13.44 -0.70
N VAL A 120 7.15 -13.67 -1.17
CA VAL A 120 7.46 -14.72 -2.14
C VAL A 120 7.35 -16.08 -1.44
N LEU A 121 6.53 -16.98 -1.97
CA LEU A 121 6.33 -18.34 -1.45
C LEU A 121 7.10 -19.37 -2.26
N ASP A 122 7.21 -19.17 -3.57
CA ASP A 122 8.00 -19.98 -4.49
C ASP A 122 8.61 -19.10 -5.58
N SER A 123 9.79 -19.49 -6.06
CA SER A 123 10.52 -18.77 -7.08
C SER A 123 11.06 -19.73 -8.14
N SER A 124 10.70 -19.50 -9.40
CA SER A 124 10.99 -20.40 -10.51
C SER A 124 11.62 -19.68 -11.71
N ALA A 125 11.89 -20.42 -12.78
CA ALA A 125 12.39 -19.84 -14.03
C ALA A 125 11.36 -18.97 -14.77
N SER A 126 10.06 -19.23 -14.56
CA SER A 126 8.95 -18.56 -15.27
C SER A 126 8.30 -17.44 -14.46
N GLY A 127 8.40 -17.46 -13.13
CA GLY A 127 7.76 -16.48 -12.26
C GLY A 127 7.84 -16.82 -10.78
N LEU A 128 7.07 -16.08 -10.00
CA LEU A 128 6.95 -16.19 -8.55
C LEU A 128 5.52 -16.59 -8.17
N THR A 129 5.38 -17.41 -7.14
CA THR A 129 4.14 -17.52 -6.37
C THR A 129 4.27 -16.64 -5.13
N ILE A 130 3.27 -15.81 -4.87
CA ILE A 130 3.29 -14.82 -3.80
C ILE A 130 2.09 -14.99 -2.87
N GLY A 131 2.26 -14.68 -1.58
CA GLY A 131 1.19 -14.54 -0.60
C GLY A 131 0.95 -13.07 -0.28
N LEU A 132 -0.26 -12.56 -0.48
CA LEU A 132 -0.59 -11.16 -0.23
C LEU A 132 -0.75 -10.88 1.26
N GLN A 133 -0.36 -9.68 1.68
CA GLN A 133 -0.51 -9.24 3.06
C GLN A 133 -1.98 -9.34 3.51
N PRO A 134 -2.27 -10.09 4.58
CA PRO A 134 -3.64 -10.24 5.05
C PRO A 134 -4.17 -8.91 5.60
N ALA A 135 -5.43 -8.62 5.28
CA ALA A 135 -6.14 -7.47 5.86
C ALA A 135 -6.31 -7.63 7.38
N ARG A 136 -6.53 -6.51 8.07
CA ARG A 136 -6.89 -6.48 9.49
C ARG A 136 -8.39 -6.30 9.66
N GLN A 137 -8.95 -7.04 10.61
CA GLN A 137 -10.30 -6.84 11.10
C GLN A 137 -10.38 -5.56 11.93
N VAL A 138 -11.60 -5.11 12.21
CA VAL A 138 -11.83 -3.95 13.09
C VAL A 138 -11.27 -4.17 14.50
N SER A 139 -11.18 -5.43 14.96
CA SER A 139 -10.52 -5.80 16.22
C SER A 139 -9.00 -5.59 16.23
N GLY A 140 -8.38 -5.39 15.06
CA GLY A 140 -6.93 -5.35 14.86
C GLY A 140 -6.33 -6.71 14.50
N ASP A 141 -7.09 -7.80 14.65
CA ASP A 141 -6.66 -9.15 14.29
C ASP A 141 -6.48 -9.31 12.78
N LEU A 142 -5.53 -10.15 12.37
CA LEU A 142 -5.38 -10.49 10.96
C LEU A 142 -6.55 -11.38 10.51
N VAL A 143 -7.02 -11.14 9.29
CA VAL A 143 -7.93 -12.08 8.61
C VAL A 143 -7.21 -13.42 8.45
N LYS A 144 -7.91 -14.53 8.71
CA LYS A 144 -7.33 -15.90 8.64
C LYS A 144 -7.13 -16.40 7.22
N GLU A 145 -7.89 -15.87 6.27
CA GLU A 145 -7.74 -16.19 4.85
C GLU A 145 -6.37 -15.76 4.33
N ARG A 146 -5.80 -16.61 3.46
CA ARG A 146 -4.51 -16.39 2.83
C ARG A 146 -4.71 -16.32 1.33
N VAL A 147 -4.59 -15.11 0.78
CA VAL A 147 -4.71 -14.88 -0.65
C VAL A 147 -3.33 -15.04 -1.27
N GLN A 148 -3.24 -15.87 -2.31
CA GLN A 148 -2.01 -16.07 -3.07
C GLN A 148 -2.21 -15.62 -4.50
N GLY A 149 -1.15 -15.15 -5.15
CA GLY A 149 -1.12 -14.78 -6.56
C GLY A 149 0.18 -15.13 -7.25
N THR A 150 0.33 -14.69 -8.49
CA THR A 150 1.53 -14.96 -9.30
C THR A 150 2.08 -13.70 -9.93
N VAL A 151 3.41 -13.65 -10.05
CA VAL A 151 4.15 -12.63 -10.81
C VAL A 151 4.91 -13.35 -11.92
N SER A 152 4.60 -13.03 -13.17
CA SER A 152 5.34 -13.58 -14.31
C SER A 152 6.71 -12.92 -14.47
N LYS A 153 7.62 -13.56 -15.22
CA LYS A 153 8.91 -12.95 -15.58
C LYS A 153 8.74 -11.60 -16.29
N GLU A 154 7.72 -11.47 -17.13
CA GLU A 154 7.37 -10.25 -17.85
C GLU A 154 6.94 -9.13 -16.88
N ASP A 155 6.13 -9.49 -15.89
CA ASP A 155 5.59 -8.62 -14.84
C ASP A 155 6.65 -8.13 -13.83
N MET A 156 7.86 -8.70 -13.87
CA MET A 156 9.03 -8.26 -13.10
C MET A 156 10.24 -7.93 -13.99
N GLY A 157 10.02 -7.64 -15.28
CA GLY A 157 11.10 -7.51 -16.27
C GLY A 157 12.20 -6.51 -15.90
N PHE A 158 11.86 -5.41 -15.21
CA PHE A 158 12.86 -4.43 -14.75
C PHE A 158 13.81 -5.01 -13.70
N ALA A 159 13.32 -5.94 -12.87
CA ALA A 159 14.08 -6.56 -11.79
C ALA A 159 15.04 -7.65 -12.27
N MET A 160 14.89 -8.09 -13.52
CA MET A 160 15.92 -8.91 -14.16
C MET A 160 17.27 -8.21 -14.18
N ARG A 161 17.30 -6.88 -14.15
CA ARG A 161 18.50 -6.14 -13.78
C ARG A 161 18.40 -5.77 -12.31
N HIS A 162 19.28 -6.30 -11.47
CA HIS A 162 19.28 -6.02 -10.04
C HIS A 162 20.69 -5.78 -9.51
N PHE A 163 20.83 -5.44 -8.24
CA PHE A 163 22.13 -5.18 -7.61
C PHE A 163 22.50 -6.30 -6.64
N VAL A 164 23.69 -6.87 -6.83
CA VAL A 164 24.29 -7.84 -5.90
C VAL A 164 25.63 -7.27 -5.46
N ASN A 165 25.82 -7.09 -4.15
CA ASN A 165 27.04 -6.51 -3.57
C ASN A 165 27.44 -5.16 -4.23
N GLY A 166 26.45 -4.29 -4.49
CA GLY A 166 26.64 -2.97 -5.10
C GLY A 166 26.93 -2.97 -6.61
N LYS A 167 26.94 -4.14 -7.26
CA LYS A 167 27.15 -4.26 -8.71
C LYS A 167 25.85 -4.60 -9.41
N SER A 168 25.56 -3.90 -10.50
CA SER A 168 24.42 -4.25 -11.36
C SER A 168 24.71 -5.55 -12.10
N VAL A 169 23.83 -6.52 -11.94
CA VAL A 169 23.87 -7.83 -12.59
C VAL A 169 22.57 -8.05 -13.36
N ARG A 170 22.62 -8.95 -14.34
CA ARG A 170 21.44 -9.34 -15.12
C ARG A 170 21.13 -10.82 -14.87
N ALA A 171 20.03 -11.07 -14.16
CA ALA A 171 19.49 -12.39 -13.93
C ALA A 171 18.93 -13.02 -15.21
N LYS A 172 18.96 -14.35 -15.27
CA LYS A 172 18.36 -15.16 -16.34
C LYS A 172 16.94 -15.60 -15.99
N SER A 173 16.63 -15.74 -14.71
CA SER A 173 15.34 -16.17 -14.16
C SER A 173 14.89 -15.32 -12.97
N PRO A 174 13.58 -15.26 -12.67
CA PRO A 174 13.06 -14.73 -11.41
C PRO A 174 13.72 -15.33 -10.16
N ALA A 175 14.01 -16.64 -10.19
CA ALA A 175 14.72 -17.35 -9.12
C ALA A 175 16.15 -16.86 -8.81
N GLU A 176 16.79 -16.12 -9.72
CA GLU A 176 18.08 -15.48 -9.45
C GLU A 176 17.91 -14.07 -8.82
N VAL A 177 16.69 -13.53 -8.75
CA VAL A 177 16.40 -12.16 -8.29
C VAL A 177 15.76 -12.16 -6.90
N LEU A 178 14.79 -13.06 -6.68
CA LEU A 178 13.96 -13.11 -5.49
C LEU A 178 13.85 -14.55 -5.00
N GLU A 179 13.89 -14.74 -3.69
CA GLU A 179 13.83 -16.04 -3.03
C GLU A 179 12.60 -16.15 -2.10
N PRO A 180 12.15 -17.37 -1.76
CA PRO A 180 11.06 -17.55 -0.80
C PRO A 180 11.36 -16.86 0.53
N GLY A 181 10.40 -16.11 1.06
CA GLY A 181 10.56 -15.26 2.25
C GLY A 181 10.76 -13.77 1.93
N ASP A 182 11.09 -13.42 0.69
CA ASP A 182 11.25 -12.03 0.30
C ASP A 182 9.91 -11.27 0.28
N VAL A 183 9.88 -10.12 0.95
CA VAL A 183 8.73 -9.23 0.99
C VAL A 183 8.89 -8.16 -0.09
N ILE A 184 7.90 -8.07 -0.98
CA ILE A 184 7.92 -7.23 -2.16
C ILE A 184 6.63 -6.41 -2.27
N PHE A 185 6.71 -5.26 -2.95
CA PHE A 185 5.53 -4.55 -3.37
C PHE A 185 5.03 -5.11 -4.70
N VAL A 186 3.72 -5.33 -4.79
CA VAL A 186 3.06 -5.78 -6.01
C VAL A 186 1.85 -4.93 -6.31
N GLN A 187 1.52 -4.82 -7.59
CA GLN A 187 0.31 -4.17 -8.07
C GLN A 187 -0.48 -5.19 -8.89
N LYS A 188 -1.78 -5.28 -8.65
CA LYS A 188 -2.66 -6.19 -9.40
C LYS A 188 -2.73 -5.77 -10.87
N ASN A 189 -2.64 -6.74 -11.79
CA ASN A 189 -2.78 -6.49 -13.22
C ASN A 189 -4.24 -6.19 -13.57
N GLU A 190 -4.45 -5.24 -14.48
CA GLU A 190 -5.80 -4.88 -14.95
C GLU A 190 -6.48 -6.09 -15.61
N GLY A 191 -7.74 -6.38 -15.23
CA GLY A 191 -8.53 -7.46 -15.82
C GLY A 191 -8.15 -8.88 -15.39
N SER A 192 -7.26 -9.03 -14.41
CA SER A 192 -6.89 -10.33 -13.84
C SER A 192 -7.37 -10.46 -12.40
N ASP A 193 -7.72 -11.67 -11.96
CA ASP A 193 -8.08 -11.91 -10.57
C ASP A 193 -6.86 -12.17 -9.68
N ASN A 194 -5.78 -12.72 -10.26
CA ASN A 194 -4.68 -13.25 -9.46
C ASN A 194 -3.26 -13.07 -10.01
N THR A 195 -3.10 -12.23 -11.03
CA THR A 195 -1.76 -11.88 -11.54
C THR A 195 -1.37 -10.48 -11.11
N TYR A 196 -0.10 -10.32 -10.81
CA TYR A 196 0.45 -9.11 -10.22
C TYR A 196 1.78 -8.75 -10.89
N MET A 197 2.09 -7.47 -10.89
CA MET A 197 3.37 -6.93 -11.32
C MET A 197 4.21 -6.42 -10.16
N LEU A 198 5.51 -6.67 -10.23
CA LEU A 198 6.47 -6.23 -9.23
C LEU A 198 6.56 -4.71 -9.24
N ARG A 199 6.62 -4.13 -8.05
CA ARG A 199 6.79 -2.70 -7.81
C ARG A 199 7.93 -2.45 -6.85
N GLN A 200 8.45 -1.24 -6.94
CA GLN A 200 9.54 -0.75 -6.12
C GLN A 200 9.31 0.73 -5.87
N VAL A 201 9.47 1.13 -4.61
CA VAL A 201 9.38 2.54 -4.21
C VAL A 201 10.52 3.31 -4.89
N PRO A 202 10.24 4.33 -5.71
CA PRO A 202 11.28 5.15 -6.31
C PRO A 202 12.15 5.80 -5.23
N GLU A 203 13.46 5.82 -5.45
CA GLU A 203 14.38 6.62 -4.61
C GLU A 203 14.38 8.11 -4.99
N VAL A 204 13.78 8.44 -6.13
CA VAL A 204 13.62 9.81 -6.59
C VAL A 204 12.29 10.37 -6.14
N GLU A 205 12.35 11.57 -5.58
CA GLU A 205 11.19 12.39 -5.23
C GLU A 205 11.01 13.51 -6.27
N GLY A 206 9.84 14.13 -6.29
CA GLY A 206 9.53 15.26 -7.16
C GLY A 206 8.59 16.26 -6.50
#